data_AF-A0A936PVV7-F1
#
_entry.id   AF-A0A936PVV7-F1
#
_cell.length_a   1.000
_cell.length_b   1.000
_cell.length_c   1.000
_cell.angle_alpha   90.00
_cell.angle_beta   90.00
_cell.angle_gamma   90.00
#
_symmetry.space_group_name_H-M   'P 1'
#
loop_
_entity.id
_entity.type
_entity.pdbx_description
1 polymer ?
#
loop_
_entity_poly.entity_id
_entity_poly.type
_entity_poly.pdbx_seq_one_letter_code
_entity_poly.pdbx_strand_id
1 'polypeptide(L)'
;MPWLSRQLGLSRSLTEVCVSVEVDEQRDHAAPSQTVRAEHVPLSDVIGAVGARWVMLGDPGSGKSTLLRRLAWDLTQRGDWLPVLLHAGELAAHDDLPSAVKAVWGKGAAEAVAAWPEARLLVLVDGLDEVGDPRAVQRAMLARAHDIGEATMIVAGRPEGYPEPWAGFGVLQIQPLADAEQEKLLVNLGVPPALIAAQLPRLRRDPRLREIVARPLLLTLAALVLIQDGMLPDKRVQLYERAVECLLHRGELNPSAPLDVVRAPDDTLAALVALAPSLLGMGPGPWPRAACVEALRAHKAILKRLAHTWPGDTARSFLEESTRTVGILVPQDRGRKYAFAHRTFGEYLASCALVSDRARQKEVARELEGRARAMGGGAGADGRPAPAGARRQHHRPAREGRGRCAPPPASGAGERRGAAPGDGARGAQAGGGVGDAAAPGPPEGDRGDPGLGEGSGGGGGPVGAGRAVHHLRP
;
A
#
# COMPACT_ATOMS: atom_id res chain seq x y z
N MET A 1 -4.51 1.65 3.74
CA MET A 1 -4.36 0.18 3.71
C MET A 1 -5.28 -0.49 4.74
N PRO A 2 -6.57 -0.72 4.43
CA PRO A 2 -7.52 -1.37 5.35
C PRO A 2 -7.14 -2.79 5.77
N TRP A 3 -6.23 -3.44 5.04
CA TRP A 3 -5.69 -4.73 5.44
C TRP A 3 -4.75 -4.56 6.64
N LEU A 4 -3.80 -3.62 6.60
CA LEU A 4 -2.84 -3.43 7.70
C LEU A 4 -3.52 -2.91 8.97
N SER A 5 -4.50 -2.02 8.86
CA SER A 5 -5.26 -1.58 10.04
C SER A 5 -5.92 -2.75 10.75
N ARG A 6 -6.47 -3.72 10.01
CA ARG A 6 -6.94 -4.99 10.56
C ARG A 6 -5.81 -5.82 11.17
N GLN A 7 -4.65 -5.89 10.51
CA GLN A 7 -3.48 -6.61 11.02
C GLN A 7 -2.90 -6.01 12.30
N LEU A 8 -3.08 -4.70 12.53
CA LEU A 8 -2.60 -3.97 13.70
C LEU A 8 -3.67 -3.82 14.80
N GLY A 9 -4.88 -4.36 14.59
CA GLY A 9 -6.00 -4.19 15.53
C GLY A 9 -6.47 -2.74 15.66
N LEU A 10 -6.21 -1.90 14.65
CA LEU A 10 -6.56 -0.48 14.67
C LEU A 10 -8.04 -0.31 14.28
N SER A 11 -8.80 0.32 15.17
CA SER A 11 -10.23 0.63 14.98
C SER A 11 -10.48 1.83 14.06
N ARG A 12 -9.45 2.62 13.74
CA ARG A 12 -9.60 3.84 12.94
C ARG A 12 -9.54 3.52 11.45
N SER A 13 -10.64 3.85 10.75
CA SER A 13 -10.65 4.01 9.30
C SER A 13 -9.61 5.08 8.94
N LEU A 14 -8.70 4.78 8.03
CA LEU A 14 -7.73 5.72 7.48
C LEU A 14 -8.51 6.77 6.68
N THR A 15 -9.05 7.77 7.36
CA THR A 15 -10.10 8.64 6.81
C THR A 15 -9.58 9.78 5.95
N GLU A 16 -8.28 10.05 5.97
CA GLU A 16 -7.70 11.22 5.32
C GLU A 16 -6.31 10.88 4.78
N VAL A 17 -6.27 10.15 3.68
CA VAL A 17 -5.07 10.04 2.84
C VAL A 17 -5.30 10.94 1.64
N CYS A 18 -4.73 12.14 1.72
CA CYS A 18 -4.63 13.03 0.57
C CYS A 18 -3.48 12.55 -0.30
N VAL A 19 -3.64 12.72 -1.60
CA VAL A 19 -2.60 12.47 -2.58
C VAL A 19 -2.61 13.69 -3.48
N SER A 20 -1.49 14.42 -3.55
CA SER A 20 -1.39 15.50 -4.53
C SER A 20 -1.37 14.90 -5.93
N VAL A 21 -2.14 15.51 -6.82
CA VAL A 21 -2.30 15.06 -8.20
C VAL A 21 -1.92 16.20 -9.12
N GLU A 22 -0.97 15.98 -10.01
CA GLU A 22 -0.69 16.92 -11.11
C GLU A 22 -1.62 16.61 -12.28
N VAL A 23 -2.25 17.64 -12.82
CA VAL A 23 -3.24 17.53 -13.89
C VAL A 23 -2.61 18.01 -15.19
N ASP A 24 -2.55 17.14 -16.19
CA ASP A 24 -2.23 17.50 -17.58
C ASP A 24 -3.48 17.34 -18.45
N GLU A 25 -4.11 18.45 -18.80
CA GLU A 25 -5.30 18.48 -19.67
C GLU A 25 -4.89 18.52 -21.14
N GLN A 26 -4.50 17.39 -21.72
CA GLN A 26 -4.41 17.24 -23.17
C GLN A 26 -5.76 16.82 -23.76
N ARG A 27 -6.74 17.75 -23.77
CA ARG A 27 -8.07 17.48 -24.35
C ARG A 27 -8.11 17.59 -25.87
N ASP A 28 -7.21 18.37 -26.48
CA ASP A 28 -7.11 18.55 -27.94
C ASP A 28 -5.65 18.58 -28.40
N HIS A 29 -5.33 17.87 -29.49
CA HIS A 29 -3.99 17.85 -30.12
C HIS A 29 -3.52 19.21 -30.68
N ALA A 30 -4.31 20.28 -30.50
CA ALA A 30 -4.06 21.61 -31.06
C ALA A 30 -3.83 22.72 -30.01
N ALA A 31 -4.05 22.48 -28.72
CA ALA A 31 -3.89 23.50 -27.68
C ALA A 31 -2.60 23.26 -26.86
N PRO A 32 -1.88 24.33 -26.47
CA PRO A 32 -0.71 24.19 -25.60
C PRO A 32 -1.12 23.58 -24.25
N SER A 33 -0.45 22.50 -23.86
CA SER A 33 -0.59 21.84 -22.56
C SER A 33 -0.38 22.84 -21.42
N GLN A 34 -1.42 23.11 -20.64
CA GLN A 34 -1.29 23.82 -19.38
C GLN A 34 -1.12 22.80 -18.26
N THR A 35 0.12 22.56 -17.86
CA THR A 35 0.42 21.79 -16.64
C THR A 35 0.10 22.69 -15.44
N VAL A 36 -1.07 22.50 -14.84
CA VAL A 36 -1.43 23.20 -13.61
C VAL A 36 -0.92 22.37 -12.44
N ARG A 37 0.17 22.84 -11.82
CA ARG A 37 0.61 22.34 -10.51
C ARG A 37 -0.34 22.84 -9.43
N ALA A 38 -1.42 22.10 -9.20
CA ALA A 38 -2.25 22.29 -8.02
C ALA A 38 -1.65 21.47 -6.87
N GLU A 39 -1.23 22.15 -5.79
CA GLU A 39 -0.56 21.49 -4.64
C GLU A 39 -1.44 20.43 -3.97
N HIS A 40 -2.77 20.58 -4.00
CA HIS A 40 -3.74 19.59 -3.52
C HIS A 40 -5.08 19.77 -4.24
N VAL A 41 -5.41 18.90 -5.21
CA VAL A 41 -6.79 18.82 -5.75
C VAL A 41 -7.52 17.68 -5.04
N PRO A 42 -8.60 17.95 -4.29
CA PRO A 42 -9.48 16.90 -3.82
C PRO A 42 -9.97 16.11 -5.04
N LEU A 43 -9.81 14.79 -5.03
CA LEU A 43 -10.20 13.97 -6.19
C LEU A 43 -11.71 14.09 -6.52
N SER A 44 -12.54 14.52 -5.56
CA SER A 44 -13.94 14.90 -5.79
C SER A 44 -14.11 16.05 -6.77
N ASP A 45 -13.16 16.97 -6.82
CA ASP A 45 -13.23 18.19 -7.63
C ASP A 45 -12.80 17.88 -9.08
N VAL A 46 -11.94 16.86 -9.24
CA VAL A 46 -11.54 16.30 -10.54
C VAL A 46 -12.72 15.60 -11.26
N ILE A 47 -13.71 15.13 -10.49
CA ILE A 47 -14.91 14.43 -11.00
C ILE A 47 -16.03 15.42 -11.37
N GLY A 48 -15.92 16.68 -10.96
CA GLY A 48 -16.98 17.69 -11.14
C GLY A 48 -17.32 18.01 -12.60
N ALA A 49 -16.43 17.69 -13.55
CA ALA A 49 -16.70 17.81 -14.98
C ALA A 49 -17.35 16.52 -15.52
N VAL A 50 -18.63 16.60 -15.89
CA VAL A 50 -19.37 15.52 -16.57
C VAL A 50 -18.59 15.05 -17.82
N GLY A 51 -18.49 13.73 -18.02
CA GLY A 51 -17.79 13.13 -19.15
C GLY A 51 -16.26 13.22 -19.11
N ALA A 52 -15.66 13.65 -17.99
CA ALA A 52 -14.21 13.72 -17.88
C ALA A 52 -13.58 12.31 -17.85
N ARG A 53 -12.43 12.18 -18.50
CA ARG A 53 -11.68 10.92 -18.59
C ARG A 53 -10.25 11.16 -18.15
N TRP A 54 -9.77 10.31 -17.25
CA TRP A 54 -8.50 10.50 -16.58
C TRP A 54 -7.68 9.22 -16.54
N VAL A 55 -6.39 9.33 -16.80
CA VAL A 55 -5.41 8.28 -16.48
C VAL A 55 -4.64 8.70 -15.25
N MET A 56 -4.80 7.92 -14.16
CA MET A 56 -4.11 8.14 -12.90
C MET A 56 -2.82 7.32 -12.84
N LEU A 57 -1.68 8.01 -12.96
CA LEU A 57 -0.36 7.42 -12.93
C LEU A 57 0.26 7.52 -11.54
N GLY A 58 1.03 6.51 -11.18
CA GLY A 58 1.82 6.53 -9.95
C GLY A 58 2.71 5.32 -9.81
N ASP A 59 3.77 5.48 -9.03
CA ASP A 59 4.73 4.41 -8.72
C ASP A 59 4.08 3.22 -7.99
N PRO A 60 4.76 2.07 -7.93
CA PRO A 60 4.36 0.94 -7.10
C PRO A 60 4.24 1.37 -5.62
N GLY A 61 3.09 1.07 -4.99
CA GLY A 61 2.84 1.45 -3.60
C GLY A 61 2.49 2.93 -3.37
N SER A 62 2.27 3.70 -4.43
CA SER A 62 1.82 5.10 -4.35
C SER A 62 0.39 5.27 -3.83
N GLY A 63 -0.40 4.20 -3.78
CA GLY A 63 -1.74 4.21 -3.20
C GLY A 63 -2.90 4.31 -4.18
N LYS A 64 -2.68 4.25 -5.50
CA LYS A 64 -3.72 4.24 -6.57
C LYS A 64 -4.98 3.46 -6.21
N SER A 65 -4.86 2.15 -5.98
CA SER A 65 -6.00 1.29 -5.61
C SER A 65 -6.69 1.70 -4.31
N THR A 66 -5.95 2.27 -3.36
CA THR A 66 -6.53 2.79 -2.11
C THR A 66 -7.33 4.07 -2.39
N LEU A 67 -6.79 4.95 -3.24
CA LEU A 67 -7.42 6.20 -3.63
C LEU A 67 -8.71 5.97 -4.43
N LEU A 68 -8.71 5.06 -5.41
CA LEU A 68 -9.93 4.70 -6.15
C LEU A 68 -11.02 4.12 -5.24
N ARG A 69 -10.69 3.17 -4.35
CA ARG A 69 -11.66 2.60 -3.41
C ARG A 69 -12.20 3.64 -2.43
N ARG A 70 -11.32 4.54 -1.96
CA ARG A 70 -11.71 5.62 -1.06
C ARG A 70 -12.68 6.57 -1.76
N LEU A 71 -12.37 6.94 -2.98
CA LEU A 71 -13.25 7.79 -3.78
C LEU A 71 -14.62 7.13 -3.99
N ALA A 72 -14.65 5.85 -4.36
CA ALA A 72 -15.88 5.10 -4.47
C ALA A 72 -16.69 5.13 -3.17
N TRP A 73 -16.04 4.86 -2.03
CA TRP A 73 -16.68 4.91 -0.72
C TRP A 73 -17.28 6.30 -0.42
N ASP A 74 -16.49 7.36 -0.54
CA ASP A 74 -16.94 8.72 -0.23
C ASP A 74 -18.12 9.15 -1.11
N LEU A 75 -18.11 8.78 -2.38
CA LEU A 75 -19.20 9.08 -3.31
C LEU A 75 -20.47 8.27 -3.00
N THR A 76 -20.34 6.99 -2.66
CA THR A 76 -21.50 6.19 -2.21
C THR A 76 -22.15 6.75 -0.96
N GLN A 77 -21.36 7.32 -0.03
CA GLN A 77 -21.88 7.96 1.18
C GLN A 77 -22.63 9.26 0.90
N ARG A 78 -22.28 9.96 -0.19
CA ARG A 78 -23.00 11.17 -0.63
C ARG A 78 -24.31 10.83 -1.35
N GLY A 79 -24.38 9.67 -2.02
CA GLY A 79 -25.57 9.18 -2.74
C GLY A 79 -25.78 9.79 -4.13
N ASP A 80 -24.98 10.80 -4.49
CA ASP A 80 -25.14 11.59 -5.71
C ASP A 80 -24.44 11.00 -6.95
N TRP A 81 -23.64 9.95 -6.76
CA TRP A 81 -22.82 9.29 -7.77
C TRP A 81 -22.87 7.77 -7.59
N LEU A 82 -22.85 7.04 -8.71
CA LEU A 82 -22.68 5.60 -8.72
C LEU A 82 -21.26 5.24 -9.17
N PRO A 83 -20.34 4.95 -8.25
CA PRO A 83 -19.01 4.47 -8.60
C PRO A 83 -19.03 2.97 -8.92
N VAL A 84 -18.48 2.61 -10.07
CA VAL A 84 -18.29 1.23 -10.53
C VAL A 84 -16.80 0.95 -10.57
N LEU A 85 -16.31 0.14 -9.64
CA LEU A 85 -14.90 -0.27 -9.60
C LEU A 85 -14.70 -1.61 -10.30
N LEU A 86 -13.80 -1.66 -11.27
CA LEU A 86 -13.42 -2.85 -12.03
C LEU A 86 -11.89 -2.95 -12.12
N HIS A 87 -11.37 -4.17 -12.20
CA HIS A 87 -9.98 -4.36 -12.65
C HIS A 87 -9.88 -4.16 -14.17
N ALA A 88 -8.76 -3.62 -14.66
CA ALA A 88 -8.55 -3.38 -16.09
C ALA A 88 -8.77 -4.65 -16.93
N GLY A 89 -8.33 -5.81 -16.43
CA GLY A 89 -8.50 -7.09 -17.11
C GLY A 89 -9.95 -7.59 -17.13
N GLU A 90 -10.75 -7.21 -16.13
CA GLU A 90 -12.18 -7.57 -16.08
C GLU A 90 -12.97 -6.76 -17.11
N LEU A 91 -12.67 -5.47 -17.22
CA LEU A 91 -13.30 -4.60 -18.22
C LEU A 91 -12.84 -4.95 -19.63
N ALA A 92 -11.54 -5.21 -19.84
CA ALA A 92 -10.99 -5.57 -21.14
C ALA A 92 -11.47 -6.93 -21.67
N ALA A 93 -11.96 -7.82 -20.79
CA ALA A 93 -12.48 -9.13 -21.18
C ALA A 93 -13.91 -9.10 -21.74
N HIS A 94 -14.57 -7.94 -21.77
CA HIS A 94 -15.97 -7.81 -22.17
C HIS A 94 -16.17 -6.68 -23.18
N ASP A 95 -17.17 -6.85 -24.05
CA ASP A 95 -17.50 -5.93 -25.13
C ASP A 95 -18.30 -4.69 -24.70
N ASP A 96 -18.72 -4.60 -23.44
CA ASP A 96 -19.49 -3.48 -22.91
C ASP A 96 -19.40 -3.41 -21.37
N LEU A 97 -19.71 -2.23 -20.80
CA LEU A 97 -19.68 -2.01 -19.36
C LEU A 97 -20.71 -2.87 -18.59
N PRO A 98 -22.00 -2.93 -18.99
CA PRO A 98 -22.99 -3.80 -18.32
C PRO A 98 -22.56 -5.27 -18.20
N SER A 99 -21.95 -5.83 -19.23
CA SER A 99 -21.43 -7.21 -19.27
C SER A 99 -20.29 -7.40 -18.28
N ALA A 100 -19.32 -6.48 -18.24
CA ALA A 100 -18.24 -6.50 -17.25
C ALA A 100 -18.79 -6.39 -15.82
N VAL A 101 -19.72 -5.47 -15.58
CA VAL A 101 -20.38 -5.28 -14.27
C VAL A 101 -21.15 -6.52 -13.87
N LYS A 102 -21.89 -7.15 -14.79
CA LYS A 102 -22.62 -8.39 -14.54
C LYS A 102 -21.69 -9.52 -14.13
N ALA A 103 -20.53 -9.65 -14.78
CA ALA A 103 -19.56 -10.68 -14.47
C ALA A 103 -18.93 -10.51 -13.07
N VAL A 104 -18.62 -9.28 -12.69
CA VAL A 104 -17.93 -8.97 -11.42
C VAL A 104 -18.89 -8.81 -10.24
N TRP A 105 -19.95 -8.03 -10.44
CA TRP A 105 -20.87 -7.59 -9.38
C TRP A 105 -22.24 -8.29 -9.44
N GLY A 106 -22.56 -8.99 -10.52
CA GLY A 106 -23.80 -9.74 -10.71
C GLY A 106 -24.88 -8.97 -11.47
N LYS A 107 -25.97 -9.68 -11.82
CA LYS A 107 -27.04 -9.15 -12.68
C LYS A 107 -27.69 -7.86 -12.13
N GLY A 108 -27.99 -7.81 -10.83
CA GLY A 108 -28.63 -6.64 -10.21
C GLY A 108 -27.75 -5.38 -10.28
N ALA A 109 -26.42 -5.53 -10.21
CA ALA A 109 -25.52 -4.40 -10.37
C ALA A 109 -25.49 -3.87 -11.81
N ALA A 110 -25.56 -4.76 -12.81
CA ALA A 110 -25.63 -4.35 -14.21
C ALA A 110 -26.95 -3.62 -14.53
N GLU A 111 -28.07 -4.10 -13.97
CA GLU A 111 -29.37 -3.42 -14.07
C GLU A 111 -29.34 -2.04 -13.40
N ALA A 112 -28.70 -1.91 -12.23
CA ALA A 112 -28.54 -0.62 -11.55
C ALA A 112 -27.67 0.37 -12.35
N VAL A 113 -26.56 -0.10 -12.94
CA VAL A 113 -25.70 0.73 -13.80
C VAL A 113 -26.45 1.23 -15.03
N ALA A 114 -27.23 0.35 -15.68
CA ALA A 114 -28.01 0.73 -16.86
C ALA A 114 -29.15 1.71 -16.56
N ALA A 115 -29.68 1.71 -15.33
CA ALA A 115 -30.73 2.61 -14.89
C ALA A 115 -30.21 3.95 -14.31
N TRP A 116 -28.91 4.06 -14.02
CA TRP A 116 -28.34 5.24 -13.39
C TRP A 116 -28.06 6.35 -14.42
N PRO A 117 -28.24 7.63 -14.09
CA PRO A 117 -27.88 8.73 -14.99
C PRO A 117 -26.40 8.68 -15.37
N GLU A 118 -26.09 8.65 -16.67
CA GLU A 118 -24.70 8.55 -17.18
C GLU A 118 -23.81 9.67 -16.61
N ALA A 119 -24.29 10.91 -16.58
CA ALA A 119 -23.57 12.05 -16.01
C ALA A 119 -23.24 11.94 -14.50
N ARG A 120 -23.79 10.93 -13.81
CA ARG A 120 -23.54 10.60 -12.39
C ARG A 120 -22.96 9.20 -12.21
N LEU A 121 -22.56 8.55 -13.30
CA LEU A 121 -21.85 7.29 -13.30
C LEU A 121 -20.35 7.55 -13.32
N LEU A 122 -19.62 6.88 -12.43
CA LEU A 122 -18.16 6.98 -12.35
C LEU A 122 -17.53 5.60 -12.52
N VAL A 123 -16.86 5.38 -13.65
CA VAL A 123 -16.15 4.14 -13.94
C VAL A 123 -14.71 4.23 -13.45
N LEU A 124 -14.38 3.45 -12.44
CA LEU A 124 -13.06 3.36 -11.84
C LEU A 124 -12.40 2.06 -12.30
N VAL A 125 -11.27 2.16 -12.97
CA VAL A 125 -10.53 1.01 -13.49
C VAL A 125 -9.17 0.94 -12.81
N ASP A 126 -8.90 -0.14 -12.08
CA ASP A 126 -7.63 -0.35 -11.36
C ASP A 126 -6.74 -1.36 -12.07
N GLY A 127 -5.42 -1.24 -11.91
CA GLY A 127 -4.45 -2.25 -12.37
C GLY A 127 -4.17 -2.26 -13.87
N LEU A 128 -4.10 -1.10 -14.54
CA LEU A 128 -3.77 -1.02 -15.97
C LEU A 128 -2.46 -1.75 -16.34
N ASP A 129 -1.44 -1.67 -15.49
CA ASP A 129 -0.12 -2.31 -15.69
C ASP A 129 -0.10 -3.82 -15.40
N GLU A 130 -1.24 -4.39 -14.98
CA GLU A 130 -1.37 -5.78 -14.59
C GLU A 130 -2.04 -6.64 -15.67
N VAL A 131 -2.18 -6.12 -16.90
CA VAL A 131 -2.94 -6.77 -17.96
C VAL A 131 -2.16 -6.81 -19.27
N GLY A 132 -1.89 -8.02 -19.76
CA GLY A 132 -1.55 -8.33 -21.14
C GLY A 132 -0.59 -7.37 -21.86
N ASP A 133 -0.84 -7.17 -23.16
CA ASP A 133 -0.15 -6.19 -23.99
C ASP A 133 -0.73 -4.78 -23.75
N PRO A 134 0.08 -3.78 -23.34
CA PRO A 134 -0.39 -2.42 -23.05
C PRO A 134 -1.20 -1.80 -24.18
N ARG A 135 -0.85 -2.07 -25.45
CA ARG A 135 -1.57 -1.52 -26.62
C ARG A 135 -2.95 -2.16 -26.79
N ALA A 136 -3.08 -3.46 -26.53
CA ALA A 136 -4.37 -4.13 -26.55
C ALA A 136 -5.31 -3.59 -25.46
N VAL A 137 -4.76 -3.37 -24.26
CA VAL A 137 -5.53 -2.81 -23.13
C VAL A 137 -5.95 -1.37 -23.42
N GLN A 138 -5.06 -0.53 -23.94
CA GLN A 138 -5.38 0.82 -24.38
C GLN A 138 -6.55 0.83 -25.38
N ARG A 139 -6.51 -0.02 -26.43
CA ARG A 139 -7.61 -0.12 -27.40
C ARG A 139 -8.93 -0.50 -26.73
N ALA A 140 -8.90 -1.46 -25.81
CA ALA A 140 -10.09 -1.86 -25.06
C ALA A 140 -10.62 -0.71 -24.19
N MET A 141 -9.75 0.01 -23.47
CA MET A 141 -10.15 1.13 -22.62
C MET A 141 -10.72 2.29 -23.43
N LEU A 142 -10.12 2.63 -24.59
CA LEU A 142 -10.64 3.66 -25.49
C LEU A 142 -12.01 3.29 -26.07
N ALA A 143 -12.20 2.03 -26.46
CA ALA A 143 -13.50 1.54 -26.91
C ALA A 143 -14.55 1.66 -25.78
N ARG A 144 -14.22 1.23 -24.56
CA ARG A 144 -15.12 1.36 -23.41
C ARG A 144 -15.39 2.80 -23.02
N ALA A 145 -14.40 3.68 -23.11
CA ALA A 145 -14.57 5.10 -22.84
C ALA A 145 -15.56 5.76 -23.82
N HIS A 146 -15.57 5.31 -25.08
CA HIS A 146 -16.55 5.74 -26.07
C HIS A 146 -17.97 5.23 -25.74
N ASP A 147 -18.10 3.98 -25.30
CA ASP A 147 -19.40 3.33 -25.06
C ASP A 147 -20.14 3.84 -23.80
N ILE A 148 -19.44 4.46 -22.86
CA ILE A 148 -20.02 4.89 -21.57
C ILE A 148 -20.59 6.32 -21.59
N GLY A 149 -20.65 6.98 -22.76
CA GLY A 149 -21.35 8.26 -22.94
C GLY A 149 -20.81 9.38 -22.04
N GLU A 150 -21.70 9.99 -21.25
CA GLU A 150 -21.40 11.09 -20.33
C GLU A 150 -20.76 10.64 -18.99
N ALA A 151 -20.54 9.34 -18.80
CA ALA A 151 -19.91 8.83 -17.59
C ALA A 151 -18.46 9.28 -17.46
N THR A 152 -18.09 9.64 -16.23
CA THR A 152 -16.70 9.96 -15.89
C THR A 152 -15.91 8.67 -15.76
N MET A 153 -14.68 8.64 -16.27
CA MET A 153 -13.80 7.47 -16.17
C MET A 153 -12.45 7.83 -15.57
N ILE A 154 -11.96 7.01 -14.63
CA ILE A 154 -10.61 7.10 -14.08
C ILE A 154 -9.94 5.73 -14.23
N VAL A 155 -8.85 5.68 -14.99
CA VAL A 155 -8.05 4.46 -15.19
C VAL A 155 -6.73 4.62 -14.46
N ALA A 156 -6.45 3.78 -13.47
CA ALA A 156 -5.24 3.84 -12.68
C ALA A 156 -4.20 2.80 -13.12
N GLY A 157 -2.95 3.24 -13.23
CA GLY A 157 -1.84 2.42 -13.70
C GLY A 157 -0.47 2.94 -13.29
N ARG A 158 0.57 2.24 -13.73
CA ARG A 158 1.94 2.75 -13.65
C ARG A 158 2.36 3.40 -14.98
N PRO A 159 3.36 4.30 -14.96
CA PRO A 159 3.89 4.89 -16.19
C PRO A 159 4.30 3.86 -17.24
N GLU A 160 4.82 2.69 -16.84
CA GLU A 160 5.22 1.64 -17.80
C GLU A 160 4.03 0.98 -18.53
N GLY A 161 2.84 1.01 -17.92
CA GLY A 161 1.60 0.52 -18.53
C GLY A 161 0.88 1.56 -19.39
N TYR A 162 1.42 2.78 -19.47
CA TYR A 162 0.87 3.91 -20.23
C TYR A 162 1.97 4.52 -21.11
N PRO A 163 2.35 3.82 -22.20
CA PRO A 163 3.52 4.21 -23.00
C PRO A 163 3.31 5.49 -23.82
N GLU A 164 2.06 5.85 -24.10
CA GLU A 164 1.69 7.03 -24.88
C GLU A 164 0.40 7.67 -24.36
N PRO A 165 0.22 8.99 -24.52
CA PRO A 165 -1.01 9.67 -24.15
C PRO A 165 -2.25 9.14 -24.90
N TRP A 166 -3.36 8.96 -24.19
CA TRP A 166 -4.63 8.53 -24.77
C TRP A 166 -5.49 9.73 -25.17
N ALA A 167 -6.00 9.70 -26.40
CA ALA A 167 -6.87 10.76 -26.90
C ALA A 167 -8.11 10.93 -26.02
N GLY A 168 -8.41 12.18 -25.63
CA GLY A 168 -9.55 12.53 -24.79
C GLY A 168 -9.40 12.18 -23.30
N PHE A 169 -8.21 11.76 -22.85
CA PHE A 169 -7.90 11.54 -21.43
C PHE A 169 -6.92 12.61 -20.92
N GLY A 170 -7.25 13.22 -19.79
CA GLY A 170 -6.26 13.95 -19.01
C GLY A 170 -5.39 13.00 -18.18
N VAL A 171 -4.21 13.47 -17.74
CA VAL A 171 -3.32 12.67 -16.88
C VAL A 171 -3.34 13.23 -15.46
N LEU A 172 -3.45 12.33 -14.49
CA LEU A 172 -3.42 12.58 -13.06
C LEU A 172 -2.18 11.89 -12.46
N GLN A 173 -1.14 12.64 -12.13
CA GLN A 173 0.07 12.05 -11.55
C GLN A 173 0.01 12.10 -10.01
N ILE A 174 -0.06 10.93 -9.38
CA ILE A 174 0.10 10.79 -7.94
C ILE A 174 1.50 11.24 -7.53
N GLN A 175 1.55 12.22 -6.64
CA GLN A 175 2.77 12.71 -6.04
C GLN A 175 3.17 11.89 -4.80
N PRO A 176 4.46 11.90 -4.43
CA PRO A 176 4.91 11.36 -3.16
C PRO A 176 4.26 12.09 -1.97
N LEU A 177 4.13 11.40 -0.83
CA LEU A 177 3.54 11.99 0.38
C LEU A 177 4.35 13.19 0.85
N ALA A 178 3.66 14.32 1.04
CA ALA A 178 4.22 15.50 1.67
C ALA A 178 4.49 15.23 3.16
N ASP A 179 5.38 16.04 3.74
CA ASP A 179 5.81 15.89 5.14
C ASP A 179 4.62 15.84 6.13
N ALA A 180 3.63 16.70 5.97
CA ALA A 180 2.45 16.71 6.83
C ALA A 180 1.60 15.42 6.67
N GLU A 181 1.51 14.89 5.44
CA GLU A 181 0.75 13.67 5.14
C GLU A 181 1.44 12.42 5.70
N GLN A 182 2.78 12.41 5.70
CA GLN A 182 3.55 11.32 6.30
C GLN A 182 3.27 11.22 7.80
N GLU A 183 3.36 12.33 8.52
CA GLU A 183 3.11 12.38 9.97
C GLU A 183 1.66 11.98 10.27
N LYS A 184 0.71 12.54 9.53
CA LYS A 184 -0.71 12.20 9.65
C LYS A 184 -0.98 10.72 9.41
N LEU A 185 -0.36 10.11 8.40
CA LEU A 185 -0.49 8.67 8.15
C LEU A 185 0.04 7.85 9.32
N LEU A 186 1.22 8.17 9.86
CA LEU A 186 1.80 7.46 11.01
C LEU A 186 0.91 7.57 12.26
N VAL A 187 0.39 8.76 12.56
CA VAL A 187 -0.56 8.97 13.67
C VAL A 187 -1.82 8.13 13.47
N ASN A 188 -2.38 8.13 12.26
CA ASN A 188 -3.57 7.33 11.94
C ASN A 188 -3.32 5.82 11.99
N LEU A 189 -2.08 5.39 11.76
CA LEU A 189 -1.62 4.01 11.93
C LEU A 189 -1.27 3.67 13.39
N GLY A 190 -1.52 4.58 14.35
CA GLY A 190 -1.34 4.32 15.77
C GLY A 190 0.12 4.38 16.24
N VAL A 191 1.04 4.93 15.44
CA VAL A 191 2.44 5.11 15.87
C VAL A 191 2.48 6.18 16.97
N PRO A 192 3.10 5.89 18.14
CA PRO A 192 3.24 6.86 19.22
C PRO A 192 3.90 8.17 18.76
N PRO A 193 3.36 9.36 19.11
CA PRO A 193 3.92 10.65 18.69
C PRO A 193 5.39 10.83 19.03
N ALA A 194 5.85 10.29 20.17
CA ALA A 194 7.25 10.33 20.58
C ALA A 194 8.18 9.60 19.59
N LEU A 195 7.75 8.45 19.04
CA LEU A 195 8.52 7.71 18.04
C LEU A 195 8.52 8.44 16.70
N ILE A 196 7.40 9.05 16.30
CA ILE A 196 7.32 9.87 15.09
C ILE A 196 8.31 11.04 15.18
N ALA A 197 8.27 11.79 16.28
CA ALA A 197 9.16 12.93 16.51
C ALA A 197 10.65 12.54 16.52
N ALA A 198 10.98 11.35 17.03
CA ALA A 198 12.35 10.86 17.10
C ALA A 198 12.87 10.33 15.74
N GLN A 199 12.05 9.61 14.97
CA GLN A 199 12.50 8.82 13.83
C GLN A 199 12.22 9.49 12.48
N LEU A 200 11.07 10.16 12.31
CA LEU A 200 10.67 10.73 11.02
C LEU A 200 11.64 11.80 10.50
N PRO A 201 12.16 12.74 11.32
CA PRO A 201 13.16 13.70 10.86
C PRO A 201 14.46 13.04 10.38
N ARG A 202 14.86 11.91 10.97
CA ARG A 202 16.04 11.13 10.53
C ARG A 202 15.80 10.56 9.13
N LEU A 203 14.63 9.95 8.90
CA LEU A 203 14.27 9.36 7.60
C LEU A 203 14.22 10.40 6.48
N ARG A 204 13.71 11.60 6.78
CA ARG A 204 13.68 12.71 5.82
C ARG A 204 15.04 13.29 5.53
N ARG A 205 16.03 13.12 6.41
CA ARG A 205 17.39 13.63 6.20
C ARG A 205 18.26 12.64 5.44
N ASP A 206 18.07 11.34 5.65
CA ASP A 206 18.82 10.31 4.92
C ASP A 206 18.28 10.15 3.49
N PRO A 207 19.05 10.53 2.45
CA PRO A 207 18.61 10.40 1.06
C PRO A 207 18.20 8.97 0.68
N ARG A 208 18.77 7.95 1.34
CA ARG A 208 18.47 6.53 1.09
C ARG A 208 17.10 6.12 1.64
N LEU A 209 16.60 6.83 2.64
CA LEU A 209 15.35 6.52 3.35
C LEU A 209 14.21 7.47 3.00
N ARG A 210 14.51 8.61 2.34
CA ARG A 210 13.48 9.55 1.84
C ARG A 210 12.41 8.85 0.99
N GLU A 211 12.82 7.95 0.10
CA GLU A 211 11.90 7.19 -0.76
C GLU A 211 10.97 6.27 0.05
N ILE A 212 11.43 5.77 1.20
CA ILE A 212 10.63 4.94 2.11
C ILE A 212 9.49 5.75 2.71
N VAL A 213 9.78 6.96 3.20
CA VAL A 213 8.75 7.78 3.86
C VAL A 213 7.84 8.49 2.88
N ALA A 214 8.31 8.78 1.67
CA ALA A 214 7.52 9.43 0.64
C ALA A 214 6.49 8.50 -0.02
N ARG A 215 6.65 7.16 0.11
CA ARG A 215 5.73 6.18 -0.48
C ARG A 215 4.78 5.62 0.58
N PRO A 216 3.44 5.76 0.42
CA PRO A 216 2.47 5.34 1.44
C PRO A 216 2.65 3.90 1.91
N LEU A 217 2.88 2.95 1.00
CA LEU A 217 3.12 1.56 1.38
C LEU A 217 4.37 1.42 2.26
N LEU A 218 5.49 2.00 1.83
CA LEU A 218 6.75 1.84 2.55
C LEU A 218 6.69 2.52 3.92
N LEU A 219 6.05 3.68 4.00
CA LEU A 219 5.77 4.35 5.27
C LEU A 219 4.83 3.52 6.16
N THR A 220 3.87 2.81 5.54
CA THR A 220 2.97 1.89 6.24
C THR A 220 3.71 0.67 6.81
N LEU A 221 4.70 0.12 6.09
CA LEU A 221 5.59 -0.92 6.62
C LEU A 221 6.51 -0.37 7.71
N ALA A 222 7.00 0.86 7.53
CA ALA A 222 7.81 1.54 8.53
C ALA A 222 7.04 1.76 9.84
N ALA A 223 5.75 2.10 9.76
CA ALA A 223 4.90 2.19 10.94
C ALA A 223 4.86 0.89 11.75
N LEU A 224 4.67 -0.24 11.06
CA LEU A 224 4.64 -1.57 11.68
C LEU A 224 5.96 -1.89 12.38
N VAL A 225 7.10 -1.62 11.73
CA VAL A 225 8.43 -1.84 12.32
C VAL A 225 8.71 -0.87 13.48
N LEU A 226 8.29 0.39 13.37
CA LEU A 226 8.44 1.37 14.46
C LEU A 226 7.67 0.99 15.71
N ILE A 227 6.44 0.50 15.55
CA ILE A 227 5.60 0.08 16.69
C ILE A 227 6.27 -1.06 17.44
N GLN A 228 6.89 -2.00 16.73
CA GLN A 228 7.51 -3.18 17.35
C GLN A 228 8.92 -2.90 17.88
N ASP A 229 9.76 -2.24 17.09
CA ASP A 229 11.20 -2.15 17.34
C ASP A 229 11.62 -0.79 17.91
N GLY A 230 10.77 0.24 17.82
CA GLY A 230 11.08 1.62 18.19
C GLY A 230 12.07 2.33 17.26
N MET A 231 12.67 1.61 16.32
CA MET A 231 13.65 2.14 15.36
C MET A 231 13.48 1.52 13.98
N LEU A 232 13.84 2.28 12.95
CA LEU A 232 13.78 1.80 11.57
C LEU A 232 15.12 1.31 11.06
N PRO A 233 15.10 0.32 10.16
CA PRO A 233 16.31 -0.12 9.48
C PRO A 233 16.80 0.91 8.46
N ASP A 234 18.10 0.87 8.17
CA ASP A 234 18.79 1.81 7.26
C ASP A 234 18.71 1.37 5.79
N LYS A 235 18.03 0.26 5.48
CA LYS A 235 17.89 -0.26 4.11
C LYS A 235 16.46 -0.71 3.84
N ARG A 236 15.99 -0.46 2.60
CA ARG A 236 14.68 -0.93 2.12
C ARG A 236 14.49 -2.44 2.23
N VAL A 237 15.53 -3.24 1.97
CA VAL A 237 15.44 -4.71 2.10
C VAL A 237 15.22 -5.13 3.55
N GLN A 238 15.92 -4.51 4.49
CA GLN A 238 15.75 -4.76 5.92
C GLN A 238 14.38 -4.30 6.40
N LEU A 239 13.81 -3.25 5.81
CA LEU A 239 12.43 -2.85 6.10
C LEU A 239 11.43 -3.95 5.72
N TYR A 240 11.58 -4.57 4.55
CA TYR A 240 10.71 -5.70 4.17
C TYR A 240 10.93 -6.92 5.06
N GLU A 241 12.18 -7.23 5.39
CA GLU A 241 12.55 -8.32 6.30
C GLU A 241 11.87 -8.15 7.67
N ARG A 242 12.12 -7.02 8.34
CA ARG A 242 11.49 -6.69 9.63
C ARG A 242 9.98 -6.64 9.53
N ALA A 243 9.42 -6.07 8.45
CA ALA A 243 7.97 -6.00 8.30
C ALA A 243 7.32 -7.39 8.14
N VAL A 244 7.94 -8.31 7.41
CA VAL A 244 7.47 -9.68 7.28
C VAL A 244 7.57 -10.42 8.61
N GLU A 245 8.68 -10.26 9.35
CA GLU A 245 8.86 -10.82 10.68
C GLU A 245 7.78 -10.31 11.65
N CYS A 246 7.55 -9.00 11.71
CA CYS A 246 6.48 -8.41 12.52
C CYS A 246 5.09 -8.96 12.15
N LEU A 247 4.78 -9.17 10.87
CA LEU A 247 3.50 -9.76 10.44
C LEU A 247 3.38 -11.24 10.85
N LEU A 248 4.48 -11.98 10.85
CA LEU A 248 4.51 -13.38 11.31
C LEU A 248 4.42 -13.48 12.83
N HIS A 249 4.93 -12.49 13.57
CA HIS A 249 4.87 -12.43 15.04
C HIS A 249 3.76 -11.50 15.55
N ARG A 250 2.73 -11.26 14.73
CA ARG A 250 1.73 -10.21 14.99
C ARG A 250 0.93 -10.36 16.29
N GLY A 251 0.82 -11.58 16.82
CA GLY A 251 0.14 -11.85 18.09
C GLY A 251 0.77 -11.11 19.28
N GLU A 252 2.01 -10.64 19.11
CA GLU A 252 2.76 -9.88 20.11
C GLU A 252 2.60 -8.35 19.95
N LEU A 253 2.04 -7.87 18.82
CA LEU A 253 1.99 -6.44 18.49
C LEU A 253 0.94 -5.66 19.31
N ASN A 254 -0.14 -6.31 19.74
CA ASN A 254 -1.21 -5.64 20.47
C ASN A 254 -1.83 -6.55 21.56
N PRO A 255 -1.29 -6.52 22.79
CA PRO A 255 -1.84 -7.27 23.91
C PRO A 255 -3.30 -6.89 24.26
N SER A 256 -3.70 -5.67 23.91
CA SER A 256 -5.00 -5.08 24.22
C SER A 256 -6.11 -5.50 23.26
N ALA A 257 -5.75 -6.01 22.07
CA ALA A 257 -6.67 -6.53 21.07
C ALA A 257 -6.09 -7.84 20.52
N PRO A 258 -6.54 -9.01 21.01
CA PRO A 258 -5.95 -10.29 20.63
C PRO A 258 -6.08 -10.50 19.12
N LEU A 259 -4.94 -10.41 18.42
CA LEU A 259 -4.80 -10.79 17.02
C LEU A 259 -4.60 -12.31 16.95
N ASP A 260 -5.10 -12.97 15.89
CA ASP A 260 -4.84 -14.41 15.76
C ASP A 260 -3.32 -14.64 15.64
N VAL A 261 -2.80 -15.49 16.52
CA VAL A 261 -1.40 -15.90 16.55
C VAL A 261 -1.10 -16.73 15.30
N VAL A 262 -0.02 -16.40 14.61
CA VAL A 262 0.47 -17.20 13.47
C VAL A 262 1.14 -18.45 14.03
N ARG A 263 0.68 -19.62 13.61
CA ARG A 263 1.29 -20.89 13.98
C ARG A 263 2.56 -21.13 13.17
N ALA A 264 3.59 -21.69 13.81
CA ALA A 264 4.88 -22.01 13.19
C ALA A 264 5.40 -20.91 12.23
N PRO A 265 5.80 -19.72 12.75
CA PRO A 265 6.25 -18.58 11.94
C PRO A 265 7.32 -18.92 10.90
N ASP A 266 8.33 -19.71 11.28
CA ASP A 266 9.44 -20.10 10.39
C ASP A 266 8.99 -21.00 9.22
N ASP A 267 8.10 -21.96 9.50
CA ASP A 267 7.54 -22.83 8.46
C ASP A 267 6.59 -22.06 7.55
N THR A 268 5.83 -21.12 8.12
CA THR A 268 4.96 -20.20 7.38
C THR A 268 5.77 -19.32 6.43
N LEU A 269 6.86 -18.71 6.90
CA LEU A 269 7.76 -17.94 6.07
C LEU A 269 8.36 -18.78 4.94
N ALA A 270 8.88 -19.97 5.28
CA ALA A 270 9.47 -20.87 4.29
C ALA A 270 8.47 -21.26 3.20
N ALA A 271 7.20 -21.49 3.56
CA ALA A 271 6.15 -21.78 2.61
C ALA A 271 5.78 -20.59 1.72
N LEU A 272 5.67 -19.38 2.29
CA LEU A 272 5.40 -18.15 1.53
C LEU A 272 6.55 -17.82 0.55
N VAL A 273 7.81 -17.99 1.00
CA VAL A 273 9.00 -17.83 0.15
C VAL A 273 8.99 -18.84 -0.99
N ALA A 274 8.73 -20.11 -0.71
CA ALA A 274 8.70 -21.14 -1.76
C ALA A 274 7.57 -20.91 -2.79
N LEU A 275 6.40 -20.48 -2.32
CA LEU A 275 5.20 -20.27 -3.13
C LEU A 275 5.28 -19.03 -4.02
N ALA A 276 5.91 -17.95 -3.54
CA ALA A 276 5.84 -16.65 -4.21
C ALA A 276 6.31 -16.65 -5.68
N PRO A 277 7.46 -17.26 -6.04
CA PRO A 277 7.86 -17.38 -7.43
C PRO A 277 6.85 -18.11 -8.31
N SER A 278 6.22 -19.18 -7.80
CA SER A 278 5.25 -19.98 -8.55
C SER A 278 3.99 -19.16 -8.84
N LEU A 279 3.53 -18.36 -7.87
CA LEU A 279 2.40 -17.44 -8.08
C LEU A 279 2.73 -16.35 -9.09
N LEU A 280 3.88 -15.67 -8.96
CA LEU A 280 4.28 -14.64 -9.90
C LEU A 280 4.52 -15.18 -11.31
N GLY A 281 4.97 -16.44 -11.44
CA GLY A 281 5.14 -17.12 -12.72
C GLY A 281 3.82 -17.43 -13.43
N MET A 282 2.70 -17.53 -12.71
CA MET A 282 1.36 -17.64 -13.32
C MET A 282 0.82 -16.32 -13.86
N GLY A 283 1.53 -15.21 -13.66
CA GLY A 283 1.14 -13.87 -14.09
C GLY A 283 0.68 -12.98 -12.92
N PRO A 284 0.27 -11.73 -13.21
CA PRO A 284 -0.29 -10.84 -12.21
C PRO A 284 -1.60 -11.43 -11.68
N GLY A 285 -1.67 -11.67 -10.37
CA GLY A 285 -2.88 -12.17 -9.71
C GLY A 285 -4.07 -11.19 -9.81
N PRO A 286 -5.21 -11.46 -9.16
CA PRO A 286 -5.48 -12.54 -8.22
C PRO A 286 -5.59 -13.93 -8.90
N TRP A 287 -5.03 -14.95 -8.26
CA TRP A 287 -4.99 -16.33 -8.78
C TRP A 287 -6.13 -17.18 -8.22
N PRO A 288 -6.68 -18.14 -9.01
CA PRO A 288 -7.63 -19.11 -8.49
C PRO A 288 -7.08 -19.85 -7.27
N ARG A 289 -7.88 -19.99 -6.22
CA ARG A 289 -7.49 -20.68 -4.99
C ARG A 289 -6.96 -22.10 -5.27
N ALA A 290 -7.59 -22.82 -6.19
CA ALA A 290 -7.15 -24.15 -6.60
C ALA A 290 -5.73 -24.14 -7.18
N ALA A 291 -5.41 -23.15 -8.02
CA ALA A 291 -4.07 -23.00 -8.58
C ALA A 291 -3.02 -22.69 -7.51
N CYS A 292 -3.35 -21.87 -6.50
CA CYS A 292 -2.45 -21.63 -5.36
C CYS A 292 -2.19 -22.89 -4.54
N VAL A 293 -3.22 -23.72 -4.32
CA VAL A 293 -3.10 -25.00 -3.62
C VAL A 293 -2.20 -25.95 -4.40
N GLU A 294 -2.41 -26.09 -5.71
CA GLU A 294 -1.55 -26.94 -6.56
C GLU A 294 -0.11 -26.43 -6.61
N ALA A 295 0.09 -25.11 -6.70
CA ALA A 295 1.41 -24.50 -6.65
C ALA A 295 2.14 -24.87 -5.34
N LEU A 296 1.46 -24.82 -4.19
CA LEU A 296 2.05 -25.23 -2.92
C LEU A 296 2.30 -26.74 -2.85
N ARG A 297 1.41 -27.56 -3.43
CA ARG A 297 1.57 -29.03 -3.49
C ARG A 297 2.80 -29.47 -4.27
N ALA A 298 3.23 -28.69 -5.25
CA ALA A 298 4.47 -28.94 -5.98
C ALA A 298 5.72 -28.91 -5.06
N HIS A 299 5.67 -28.22 -3.91
CA HIS A 299 6.77 -28.10 -2.96
C HIS A 299 6.73 -29.19 -1.86
N LYS A 300 7.03 -30.44 -2.23
CA LYS A 300 6.95 -31.62 -1.33
C LYS A 300 7.70 -31.46 0.01
N ALA A 301 8.89 -30.85 0.00
CA ALA A 301 9.66 -30.62 1.21
C ALA A 301 8.99 -29.63 2.17
N ILE A 302 8.37 -28.58 1.63
CA ILE A 302 7.58 -27.61 2.40
C ILE A 302 6.33 -28.27 2.96
N LEU A 303 5.60 -29.06 2.15
CA LEU A 303 4.42 -29.80 2.64
C LEU A 303 4.76 -30.70 3.83
N LYS A 304 5.90 -31.39 3.79
CA LYS A 304 6.34 -32.26 4.90
C LYS A 304 6.55 -31.46 6.20
N ARG A 305 7.13 -30.26 6.11
CA ARG A 305 7.31 -29.36 7.27
C ARG A 305 5.94 -28.92 7.82
N LEU A 306 5.06 -28.46 6.94
CA LEU A 306 3.74 -27.95 7.31
C LEU A 306 2.80 -29.03 7.88
N ALA A 307 2.96 -30.30 7.49
CA ALA A 307 2.04 -31.38 7.86
C ALA A 307 1.88 -31.60 9.38
N HIS A 308 2.91 -31.25 10.17
CA HIS A 308 2.85 -31.33 11.63
C HIS A 308 1.87 -30.32 12.25
N THR A 309 1.76 -29.14 11.66
CA THR A 309 0.93 -28.03 12.17
C THR A 309 -0.44 -27.96 11.47
N TRP A 310 -0.49 -28.35 10.19
CA TRP A 310 -1.68 -28.39 9.34
C TRP A 310 -1.92 -29.82 8.82
N PRO A 311 -2.55 -30.70 9.62
CA PRO A 311 -2.86 -32.06 9.19
C PRO A 311 -4.00 -32.09 8.15
N GLY A 312 -4.11 -33.20 7.41
CA GLY A 312 -5.15 -33.40 6.40
C GLY A 312 -4.76 -32.82 5.04
N ASP A 313 -5.60 -31.97 4.44
CA ASP A 313 -5.25 -31.23 3.21
C ASP A 313 -4.31 -30.06 3.55
N THR A 314 -3.06 -30.40 3.92
CA THR A 314 -2.05 -29.47 4.45
C THR A 314 -1.93 -28.19 3.64
N ALA A 315 -1.85 -28.28 2.31
CA ALA A 315 -1.71 -27.11 1.45
C ALA A 315 -2.93 -26.18 1.54
N ARG A 316 -4.14 -26.75 1.53
CA ARG A 316 -5.39 -26.01 1.63
C ARG A 316 -5.54 -25.36 3.00
N SER A 317 -5.37 -26.14 4.06
CA SER A 317 -5.52 -25.67 5.44
C SER A 317 -4.49 -24.59 5.80
N PHE A 318 -3.24 -24.75 5.36
CA PHE A 318 -2.22 -23.72 5.51
C PHE A 318 -2.62 -22.41 4.82
N LEU A 319 -2.98 -22.45 3.54
CA LEU A 319 -3.33 -21.23 2.78
C LEU A 319 -4.57 -20.52 3.34
N GLU A 320 -5.61 -21.28 3.73
CA GLU A 320 -6.81 -20.70 4.34
C GLU A 320 -6.50 -19.98 5.66
N GLU A 321 -5.62 -20.54 6.48
CA GLU A 321 -5.22 -19.91 7.73
C GLU A 321 -4.27 -18.74 7.49
N SER A 322 -3.22 -18.92 6.70
CA SER A 322 -2.19 -17.89 6.47
C SER A 322 -2.79 -16.63 5.85
N THR A 323 -3.83 -16.77 5.02
CA THR A 323 -4.53 -15.63 4.42
C THR A 323 -5.39 -14.84 5.41
N ARG A 324 -5.77 -15.44 6.54
CA ARG A 324 -6.45 -14.78 7.65
C ARG A 324 -5.45 -14.23 8.67
N THR A 325 -4.39 -14.99 8.95
CA THR A 325 -3.47 -14.71 10.05
C THR A 325 -2.27 -13.87 9.66
N VAL A 326 -1.59 -14.12 8.54
CA VAL A 326 -0.38 -13.34 8.20
C VAL A 326 -0.73 -12.07 7.42
N GLY A 327 -1.75 -12.15 6.56
CA GLY A 327 -2.19 -11.03 5.73
C GLY A 327 -1.24 -10.65 4.60
N ILE A 328 -0.17 -11.43 4.34
CA ILE A 328 0.69 -11.25 3.16
C ILE A 328 -0.02 -11.71 1.87
N LEU A 329 -0.71 -12.84 1.94
CA LEU A 329 -1.71 -13.25 0.95
C LEU A 329 -3.09 -12.93 1.51
N VAL A 330 -4.01 -12.49 0.66
CA VAL A 330 -5.37 -12.12 1.04
C VAL A 330 -6.41 -12.76 0.13
N PRO A 331 -7.59 -13.14 0.67
CA PRO A 331 -8.70 -13.63 -0.12
C PRO A 331 -9.26 -12.51 -0.99
N GLN A 332 -9.56 -12.86 -2.24
CA GLN A 332 -10.27 -12.07 -3.24
C GLN A 332 -11.46 -12.87 -3.76
N ASP A 333 -12.42 -12.18 -4.39
CA ASP A 333 -13.58 -12.83 -5.01
C ASP A 333 -14.30 -13.80 -4.05
N ARG A 334 -14.70 -13.29 -2.87
CA ARG A 334 -15.33 -14.07 -1.79
C ARG A 334 -14.54 -15.33 -1.36
N GLY A 335 -13.22 -15.28 -1.50
CA GLY A 335 -12.31 -16.37 -1.13
C GLY A 335 -12.07 -17.41 -2.24
N ARG A 336 -12.58 -17.18 -3.45
CA ARG A 336 -12.31 -18.04 -4.62
C ARG A 336 -10.93 -17.80 -5.23
N LYS A 337 -10.36 -16.62 -4.99
CA LYS A 337 -9.02 -16.24 -5.47
C LYS A 337 -8.14 -15.75 -4.33
N TYR A 338 -6.82 -15.80 -4.52
CA TYR A 338 -5.84 -15.18 -3.63
C TYR A 338 -4.98 -14.18 -4.39
N ALA A 339 -4.57 -13.12 -3.71
CA ALA A 339 -3.58 -12.16 -4.18
C ALA A 339 -2.61 -11.81 -3.06
N PHE A 340 -1.42 -11.32 -3.40
CA PHE A 340 -0.61 -10.62 -2.40
C PHE A 340 -1.34 -9.35 -1.94
N ALA A 341 -1.31 -9.06 -0.63
CA ALA A 341 -1.84 -7.80 -0.10
C ALA A 341 -1.17 -6.59 -0.73
N HIS A 342 0.10 -6.74 -1.11
CA HIS A 342 0.78 -5.84 -2.02
C HIS A 342 1.79 -6.61 -2.88
N ARG A 343 1.88 -6.26 -4.17
CA ARG A 343 2.77 -6.93 -5.13
C ARG A 343 4.23 -6.99 -4.69
N THR A 344 4.73 -5.95 -4.01
CA THR A 344 6.11 -5.91 -3.50
C THR A 344 6.41 -6.98 -2.44
N PHE A 345 5.41 -7.50 -1.71
CA PHE A 345 5.64 -8.65 -0.83
C PHE A 345 5.96 -9.90 -1.64
N GLY A 346 5.22 -10.14 -2.73
CA GLY A 346 5.51 -11.22 -3.66
C GLY A 346 6.91 -11.10 -4.25
N GLU A 347 7.29 -9.89 -4.69
CA GLU A 347 8.63 -9.62 -5.25
C GLU A 347 9.74 -9.84 -4.21
N TYR A 348 9.56 -9.38 -2.97
CA TYR A 348 10.49 -9.61 -1.87
C TYR A 348 10.66 -11.11 -1.58
N LEU A 349 9.56 -11.82 -1.35
CA LEU A 349 9.57 -13.26 -1.04
C LEU A 349 10.15 -14.09 -2.19
N ALA A 350 9.84 -13.74 -3.44
CA ALA A 350 10.42 -14.39 -4.60
C ALA A 350 11.93 -14.12 -4.69
N SER A 351 12.38 -12.91 -4.35
CA SER A 351 13.81 -12.59 -4.27
C SER A 351 14.52 -13.41 -3.20
N CYS A 352 13.92 -13.61 -2.02
CA CYS A 352 14.45 -14.50 -0.98
C CYS A 352 14.60 -15.94 -1.48
N ALA A 353 13.61 -16.44 -2.24
CA ALA A 353 13.66 -17.78 -2.83
C ALA A 353 14.80 -17.92 -3.85
N LEU A 354 15.00 -16.89 -4.68
CA LEU A 354 16.10 -16.85 -5.65
C LEU A 354 17.47 -16.79 -4.97
N VAL A 355 17.64 -16.00 -3.91
CA VAL A 355 18.91 -15.94 -3.18
C VAL A 355 19.27 -17.28 -2.53
N SER A 356 18.26 -18.01 -2.05
CA SER A 356 18.43 -19.31 -1.39
C SER A 356 18.69 -20.48 -2.36
N ASP A 357 18.47 -20.30 -3.66
CA ASP A 357 18.58 -21.36 -4.68
C ASP A 357 19.56 -21.00 -5.81
N ARG A 358 20.79 -21.52 -5.72
CA ARG A 358 21.85 -21.32 -6.72
C ARG A 358 21.52 -21.86 -8.11
N ALA A 359 20.66 -22.87 -8.25
CA ALA A 359 20.27 -23.40 -9.54
C ALA A 359 19.29 -22.43 -10.22
N ARG A 360 18.33 -21.93 -9.44
CA ARG A 360 17.35 -20.94 -9.90
C ARG A 360 17.97 -19.59 -10.27
N GLN A 361 19.04 -19.17 -9.59
CA GLN A 361 19.85 -18.00 -9.98
C GLN A 361 20.39 -18.11 -11.41
N LYS A 362 20.92 -19.29 -11.76
CA LYS A 362 21.49 -19.53 -13.11
C LYS A 362 20.41 -19.58 -14.18
N GLU A 363 19.24 -20.10 -13.86
CA GLU A 363 18.08 -20.13 -14.76
C GLU A 363 17.56 -18.72 -15.06
N VAL A 364 17.30 -17.92 -14.03
CA VAL A 364 16.84 -16.52 -14.19
C VAL A 364 17.89 -15.67 -14.92
N ALA A 365 19.18 -15.84 -14.62
CA ALA A 365 20.24 -15.15 -15.34
C ALA A 365 20.22 -15.47 -16.85
N ARG A 366 20.02 -16.74 -17.22
CA ARG A 366 19.90 -17.16 -18.62
C ARG A 366 18.66 -16.60 -19.30
N GLU A 367 17.52 -16.54 -18.62
CA GLU A 367 16.29 -15.95 -19.16
C GLU A 367 16.41 -14.43 -19.37
N LEU A 368 17.01 -13.71 -18.41
CA LEU A 368 17.24 -12.27 -18.51
C LEU A 368 18.25 -11.96 -19.63
N GLU A 369 19.31 -12.75 -19.77
CA GLU A 369 20.23 -12.66 -20.90
C GLU A 369 19.53 -12.93 -22.24
N GLY A 370 18.63 -13.93 -22.28
CA GLY A 370 17.81 -14.24 -23.45
C GLY A 370 16.88 -13.09 -23.84
N ARG A 371 16.20 -12.48 -22.87
CA ARG A 371 15.31 -11.31 -23.08
C ARG A 371 16.09 -10.07 -23.47
N ALA A 372 17.25 -9.81 -22.85
CA ALA A 372 18.11 -8.69 -23.23
C ALA A 372 18.64 -8.83 -24.66
N ARG A 373 18.98 -10.05 -25.09
CA ARG A 373 19.35 -10.34 -26.48
C ARG A 373 18.17 -10.17 -27.44
N ALA A 374 16.97 -10.59 -27.06
CA ALA A 374 15.76 -10.41 -27.85
C ALA A 374 15.38 -8.92 -28.00
N MET A 375 15.59 -8.11 -26.95
CA MET A 375 15.36 -6.66 -26.97
C MET A 375 16.48 -5.88 -27.69
N GLY A 376 17.71 -6.43 -27.74
CA GLY A 376 18.86 -5.83 -28.43
C GLY A 376 19.01 -6.19 -29.92
N GLY A 377 18.17 -7.08 -30.46
CA GLY A 377 18.23 -7.53 -31.85
C GLY A 377 17.64 -6.58 -32.90
N GLY A 378 17.22 -5.37 -32.50
CA GLY A 378 16.53 -4.39 -33.35
C GLY A 378 17.33 -3.15 -33.74
N ALA A 379 18.63 -3.06 -33.43
CA ALA A 379 19.48 -1.98 -33.92
C ALA A 379 20.38 -2.50 -35.04
N GLY A 380 20.03 -2.14 -36.27
CA GLY A 380 20.70 -2.53 -37.49
C GLY A 380 22.18 -2.11 -37.55
N ALA A 381 22.88 -2.86 -38.39
CA ALA A 381 24.25 -2.67 -38.83
C ALA A 381 24.60 -1.21 -39.14
N ASP A 382 25.66 -0.69 -38.51
CA ASP A 382 26.84 -0.18 -39.21
C ASP A 382 27.92 0.21 -38.20
N GLY A 383 29.07 -0.48 -38.27
CA GLY A 383 30.20 -0.23 -37.39
C GLY A 383 31.30 -1.25 -37.63
N ARG A 384 31.99 -1.12 -38.78
CA ARG A 384 33.19 -1.91 -39.11
C ARG A 384 34.20 -1.87 -37.94
N PRO A 385 34.89 -2.97 -37.62
CA PRO A 385 35.99 -2.93 -36.67
C PRO A 385 37.23 -2.33 -37.36
N ALA A 386 37.80 -1.26 -36.79
CA ALA A 386 39.13 -0.79 -37.20
C ALA A 386 40.22 -1.70 -36.60
N PRO A 387 41.28 -2.05 -37.35
CA PRO A 387 42.20 -3.11 -36.98
C PRO A 387 43.30 -2.64 -36.02
N ALA A 388 43.82 -3.60 -35.26
CA ALA A 388 44.98 -3.45 -34.39
C ALA A 388 46.29 -3.31 -35.19
N GLY A 389 47.16 -2.39 -34.76
CA GLY A 389 48.61 -2.48 -34.98
C GLY A 389 49.34 -1.15 -35.17
N ALA A 390 50.16 -0.75 -34.19
CA ALA A 390 51.56 -0.36 -34.40
C ALA A 390 52.25 0.01 -33.07
N ARG A 391 53.46 -0.54 -32.92
CA ARG A 391 54.38 -0.43 -31.77
C ARG A 391 55.25 0.84 -31.85
N ARG A 392 55.82 1.23 -30.68
CA ARG A 392 57.21 1.69 -30.37
C ARG A 392 57.17 2.88 -29.39
N GLN A 393 57.60 2.72 -28.12
CA GLN A 393 58.96 2.63 -27.54
C GLN A 393 59.53 3.98 -27.08
N HIS A 394 59.87 4.01 -25.77
CA HIS A 394 60.95 4.73 -25.07
C HIS A 394 61.02 6.27 -25.05
N HIS A 395 60.90 6.85 -23.85
CA HIS A 395 62.05 7.49 -23.16
C HIS A 395 61.76 7.80 -21.67
N ARG A 396 62.66 7.36 -20.78
CA ARG A 396 62.99 7.94 -19.45
C ARG A 396 64.29 8.77 -19.64
N PRO A 397 64.76 9.68 -18.73
CA PRO A 397 64.97 9.45 -17.28
C PRO A 397 64.78 10.69 -16.33
N ALA A 398 64.53 10.51 -15.00
CA ALA A 398 65.40 10.78 -13.82
C ALA A 398 65.41 12.27 -13.30
N ARG A 399 65.57 12.68 -12.02
CA ARG A 399 65.78 12.09 -10.67
C ARG A 399 65.69 13.20 -9.56
N GLU A 400 65.72 12.77 -8.28
CA GLU A 400 66.05 13.50 -6.99
C GLU A 400 64.93 14.26 -6.23
N GLY A 401 64.78 14.18 -4.90
CA GLY A 401 65.49 13.43 -3.84
C GLY A 401 64.91 13.71 -2.43
N ARG A 402 64.86 12.65 -1.59
CA ARG A 402 64.88 12.52 -0.09
C ARG A 402 64.28 13.59 0.85
N GLY A 403 63.52 13.11 1.86
CA GLY A 403 63.45 13.74 3.19
C GLY A 403 62.33 13.21 4.10
N ARG A 404 62.67 12.46 5.15
CA ARG A 404 61.77 11.99 6.23
C ARG A 404 61.68 13.04 7.35
N CYS A 405 60.55 13.13 8.07
CA CYS A 405 60.44 13.02 9.55
C CYS A 405 59.09 13.53 10.10
N ALA A 406 58.75 13.03 11.28
CA ALA A 406 57.47 13.03 11.99
C ALA A 406 57.25 14.28 12.92
N PRO A 407 56.12 14.39 13.67
CA PRO A 407 55.54 15.62 14.25
C PRO A 407 55.99 15.91 15.69
N PRO A 408 55.61 17.07 16.28
CA PRO A 408 54.87 17.11 17.57
C PRO A 408 54.07 18.44 17.81
N PRO A 409 53.64 18.83 19.04
CA PRO A 409 52.75 18.16 20.03
C PRO A 409 51.68 19.11 20.67
N ALA A 410 50.98 18.59 21.69
CA ALA A 410 50.08 19.31 22.61
C ALA A 410 50.71 19.55 24.02
N SER A 411 50.32 20.65 24.70
CA SER A 411 50.40 20.96 26.16
C SER A 411 49.82 22.38 26.38
N GLY A 412 49.13 22.84 27.43
CA GLY A 412 48.86 22.38 28.80
C GLY A 412 49.13 23.52 29.82
N ALA A 413 48.15 23.83 30.70
CA ALA A 413 48.17 24.61 31.97
C ALA A 413 48.33 26.17 31.91
N GLY A 414 47.76 27.01 32.80
CA GLY A 414 46.92 26.83 34.00
C GLY A 414 46.70 28.16 34.78
N GLU A 415 45.89 28.09 35.86
CA GLU A 415 45.80 28.98 37.06
C GLU A 415 45.22 30.42 36.92
N ARG A 416 44.49 31.09 37.85
CA ARG A 416 43.86 30.84 39.18
C ARG A 416 43.14 32.13 39.68
N ARG A 417 42.27 31.98 40.73
CA ARG A 417 41.73 32.96 41.74
C ARG A 417 40.60 33.91 41.30
N GLY A 418 39.55 34.21 42.08
CA GLY A 418 39.13 33.85 43.45
C GLY A 418 37.96 34.72 43.93
N ALA A 419 37.38 34.34 45.09
CA ALA A 419 36.51 35.09 46.03
C ALA A 419 34.98 35.22 45.81
N ALA A 420 34.24 34.75 46.82
CA ALA A 420 32.83 35.08 47.19
C ALA A 420 32.84 36.21 48.27
N PRO A 421 31.78 36.53 49.07
CA PRO A 421 30.33 36.22 49.04
C PRO A 421 29.43 37.47 49.37
N GLY A 422 28.11 37.28 49.56
CA GLY A 422 27.35 38.05 50.57
C GLY A 422 25.98 38.66 50.16
N ASP A 423 24.94 38.25 50.92
CA ASP A 423 23.73 38.98 51.38
C ASP A 423 22.81 39.70 50.35
N GLY A 424 21.48 39.78 50.48
CA GLY A 424 20.56 39.46 51.56
C GLY A 424 19.30 40.36 51.42
N ALA A 425 18.14 39.81 51.81
CA ALA A 425 16.95 40.49 52.32
C ALA A 425 15.93 41.25 51.41
N ARG A 426 14.71 40.68 51.42
CA ARG A 426 13.39 41.29 51.78
C ARG A 426 12.74 42.38 50.91
N GLY A 427 11.46 42.17 50.59
CA GLY A 427 10.43 43.20 50.84
C GLY A 427 9.31 43.41 49.82
N ALA A 428 8.15 42.80 50.10
CA ALA A 428 6.79 43.37 50.06
C ALA A 428 6.07 43.81 48.76
N GLN A 429 4.94 43.11 48.55
CA GLN A 429 3.55 43.59 48.37
C GLN A 429 2.99 44.14 47.05
N ALA A 430 1.86 43.49 46.69
CA ALA A 430 0.56 44.00 46.23
C ALA A 430 0.29 44.20 44.71
N GLY A 431 -0.79 43.55 44.25
CA GLY A 431 -1.71 44.15 43.27
C GLY A 431 -2.29 43.23 42.17
N GLY A 432 -3.58 42.89 42.28
CA GLY A 432 -4.48 42.48 41.18
C GLY A 432 -4.44 40.99 40.83
N GLY A 433 -5.54 40.22 40.77
CA GLY A 433 -6.94 40.55 40.49
C GLY A 433 -7.36 39.85 39.19
N VAL A 434 -8.54 39.21 39.21
CA VAL A 434 -9.27 38.55 38.09
C VAL A 434 -8.76 37.14 37.75
N GLY A 435 -9.54 36.06 37.69
CA GLY A 435 -10.97 35.81 37.86
C GLY A 435 -11.22 34.36 37.42
N ASP A 436 -11.76 33.53 38.31
CA ASP A 436 -12.18 32.15 37.99
C ASP A 436 -13.43 32.18 37.11
N ALA A 437 -13.33 31.63 35.91
CA ALA A 437 -14.48 31.34 35.05
C ALA A 437 -14.55 29.82 34.83
N ALA A 438 -15.46 29.21 35.58
CA ALA A 438 -15.86 27.82 35.44
C ALA A 438 -16.52 27.56 34.08
N ALA A 439 -16.15 26.45 33.45
CA ALA A 439 -16.76 25.93 32.23
C ALA A 439 -18.16 25.36 32.53
N PRO A 440 -19.18 25.64 31.70
CA PRO A 440 -20.50 25.04 31.85
C PRO A 440 -20.56 23.66 31.16
N GLY A 441 -21.14 22.69 31.86
CA GLY A 441 -21.51 21.38 31.31
C GLY A 441 -22.70 21.45 30.35
N PRO A 442 -22.96 20.38 29.56
CA PRO A 442 -24.03 20.36 28.58
C PRO A 442 -25.41 20.18 29.23
N PRO A 443 -26.48 20.75 28.66
CA PRO A 443 -27.82 20.65 29.23
C PRO A 443 -28.54 19.36 28.80
N GLU A 444 -29.12 18.69 29.78
CA GLU A 444 -30.25 17.76 29.61
C GLU A 444 -31.51 18.56 29.25
N GLY A 445 -32.29 18.04 28.30
CA GLY A 445 -33.45 18.72 27.73
C GLY A 445 -34.52 17.73 27.32
N ASP A 446 -35.33 17.40 28.31
CA ASP A 446 -36.63 16.74 28.32
C ASP A 446 -37.60 17.21 27.20
N ARG A 447 -38.28 16.27 26.54
CA ARG A 447 -39.50 16.53 25.75
C ARG A 447 -40.49 15.37 25.91
N GLY A 448 -41.38 15.59 26.87
CA GLY A 448 -42.79 15.18 26.97
C GLY A 448 -43.44 14.43 25.81
N ASP A 449 -43.99 13.28 26.20
CA ASP A 449 -45.09 12.52 25.62
C ASP A 449 -46.45 13.20 25.92
N PRO A 450 -47.47 13.02 25.05
CA PRO A 450 -48.77 12.64 25.58
C PRO A 450 -49.39 11.46 24.81
N GLY A 451 -49.79 10.44 25.57
CA GLY A 451 -50.44 9.24 25.04
C GLY A 451 -51.95 9.32 24.81
N LEU A 452 -52.50 8.22 24.28
CA LEU A 452 -53.67 7.43 24.73
C LEU A 452 -54.53 6.86 23.57
N GLY A 453 -54.94 5.58 23.73
CA GLY A 453 -56.07 4.91 23.08
C GLY A 453 -55.70 3.69 22.21
N GLU A 454 -55.56 2.46 22.74
CA GLU A 454 -56.58 1.44 23.10
C GLU A 454 -57.09 0.52 21.96
N GLY A 455 -57.14 -0.80 22.26
CA GLY A 455 -57.84 -1.87 21.52
C GLY A 455 -57.03 -3.16 21.32
N SER A 456 -56.84 -4.04 22.34
CA SER A 456 -57.60 -5.29 22.61
C SER A 456 -57.72 -6.24 21.39
N GLY A 457 -57.16 -7.45 21.37
CA GLY A 457 -57.38 -8.68 22.16
C GLY A 457 -57.00 -9.88 21.25
N GLY A 458 -56.75 -11.13 21.64
CA GLY A 458 -56.76 -11.87 22.89
C GLY A 458 -56.65 -13.38 22.56
N GLY A 459 -55.95 -14.16 23.41
CA GLY A 459 -56.08 -15.62 23.55
C GLY A 459 -55.29 -16.49 22.55
N GLY A 460 -54.58 -17.56 22.91
CA GLY A 460 -54.34 -18.25 24.18
C GLY A 460 -53.42 -19.45 23.92
N GLY A 461 -52.60 -19.84 24.91
CA GLY A 461 -51.83 -21.10 24.92
C GLY A 461 -52.71 -22.31 25.31
N PRO A 462 -52.19 -23.38 25.97
CA PRO A 462 -50.79 -23.63 26.37
C PRO A 462 -50.32 -25.12 26.31
N VAL A 463 -49.22 -25.41 27.03
CA VAL A 463 -48.69 -26.69 27.59
C VAL A 463 -47.62 -27.43 26.74
N GLY A 464 -46.42 -27.78 27.22
CA GLY A 464 -45.77 -27.63 28.54
C GLY A 464 -44.46 -28.47 28.67
N ALA A 465 -43.62 -28.08 29.65
CA ALA A 465 -42.59 -28.83 30.42
C ALA A 465 -41.35 -29.43 29.69
N GLY A 466 -40.10 -29.35 30.21
CA GLY A 466 -39.58 -28.76 31.44
C GLY A 466 -38.09 -29.11 31.72
N ARG A 467 -37.49 -28.37 32.67
CA ARG A 467 -36.36 -28.69 33.62
C ARG A 467 -34.98 -29.11 33.06
N ALA A 468 -33.82 -28.84 33.69
CA ALA A 468 -33.41 -28.07 34.86
C ALA A 468 -31.86 -27.94 34.87
N VAL A 469 -31.40 -27.01 35.71
CA VAL A 469 -30.05 -26.51 36.00
C VAL A 469 -29.18 -27.51 36.80
N HIS A 470 -27.84 -27.46 36.68
CA HIS A 470 -26.90 -27.55 37.83
C HIS A 470 -25.48 -27.05 37.49
N HIS A 471 -25.00 -26.12 38.34
CA HIS A 471 -23.61 -25.67 38.48
C HIS A 471 -22.75 -26.72 39.22
N LEU A 472 -21.42 -26.69 39.02
CA LEU A 472 -20.41 -26.54 40.11
C LEU A 472 -18.96 -26.56 39.59
N ARG A 473 -18.20 -25.55 40.02
CA ARG A 473 -16.72 -25.49 40.15
C ARG A 473 -16.31 -26.04 41.53
N PRO A 474 -15.03 -26.36 41.78
CA PRO A 474 -14.05 -25.32 42.18
C PRO A 474 -13.03 -24.97 41.09
#